data_AF-A0A5J4SSY1-F1
#
_entry.id   AF-A0A5J4SSY1-F1
#
_cell.length_a   1.000
_cell.length_b   1.000
_cell.length_c   1.000
_cell.angle_alpha   90.00
_cell.angle_beta   90.00
_cell.angle_gamma   90.00
#
_symmetry.space_group_name_H-M   'P 1'
#
loop_
_entity.id
_entity.type
_entity.pdbx_description
1 polymer ?
#
loop_
_entity_poly.entity_id
_entity_poly.type
_entity_poly.pdbx_seq_one_letter_code
_entity_poly.pdbx_strand_id
1 'polypeptide(L)'
;MITTFPLGSYKGRIENIAAYIRCGKQVFRSINNRPANPRTFSQMRQRTKLSNILSTYRILSSFVRESYQTRPPSLTAYNVFVKNNLKATEVFLDKGEALAEACMVVEFNISEGTLPTIETTVSGNRLVTSLQLPLGVSINEATTLGEVSFSLVGCNASLRYGDKISILYLMQVRPQREINFYMPHAELKLYEFVLKPDSRIPFYTLVDERLFRVKDGYIGTDEYVGEGAVGYYVHSRKTKRCTEYSTQSLVLLPGTVLCRTYGSVKKSYEAVANYGAKERVRVESGKLKVESEELKKDKVTAVKVDTNKRMDTIETKGRDFVKEQLKTERGKKVKGEEKREARK
;
A
#
# COMPACT_ATOMS: atom_id res chain seq x y z
N MET A 1 -39.38 -39.35 -9.07
CA MET A 1 -38.24 -39.48 -8.13
C MET A 1 -38.62 -38.69 -6.88
N ILE A 2 -38.90 -39.38 -5.76
CA ILE A 2 -39.28 -38.73 -4.50
C ILE A 2 -37.98 -38.39 -3.77
N THR A 3 -37.58 -37.12 -3.77
CA THR A 3 -36.47 -36.64 -2.94
C THR A 3 -36.95 -36.52 -1.50
N THR A 4 -36.66 -37.53 -0.70
CA THR A 4 -36.90 -37.52 0.75
C THR A 4 -35.92 -36.55 1.40
N PHE A 5 -36.42 -35.41 1.90
CA PHE A 5 -35.59 -34.50 2.67
C PHE A 5 -35.39 -35.06 4.08
N PRO A 6 -34.13 -35.13 4.58
CA PRO A 6 -33.90 -35.57 5.94
C PRO A 6 -34.59 -34.60 6.91
N LEU A 7 -35.52 -35.12 7.72
CA LEU A 7 -36.12 -34.42 8.84
C LEU A 7 -35.06 -34.34 9.96
N GLY A 8 -34.46 -33.16 10.13
CA GLY A 8 -33.44 -32.88 11.15
C GLY A 8 -32.31 -31.98 10.66
N SER A 9 -31.38 -31.63 11.56
CA SER A 9 -30.20 -30.86 11.22
C SER A 9 -29.19 -31.75 10.49
N TYR A 10 -28.97 -31.51 9.19
CA TYR A 10 -28.13 -32.37 8.36
C TYR A 10 -26.87 -31.62 7.91
N LYS A 11 -25.69 -32.19 8.16
CA LYS A 11 -24.40 -31.69 7.65
C LYS A 11 -23.82 -32.76 6.75
N GLY A 12 -23.61 -32.43 5.47
CA GLY A 12 -23.08 -33.40 4.53
C GLY A 12 -23.38 -33.06 3.08
N ARG A 13 -23.12 -34.02 2.20
CA ARG A 13 -23.36 -33.92 0.77
C ARG A 13 -24.40 -34.94 0.36
N ILE A 14 -25.46 -34.49 -0.29
CA ILE A 14 -26.45 -35.33 -0.96
C ILE A 14 -26.34 -35.00 -2.44
N GLU A 15 -25.73 -35.90 -3.21
CA GLU A 15 -25.50 -35.74 -4.65
C GLU A 15 -24.82 -34.38 -4.99
N ASN A 16 -25.58 -33.48 -5.63
CA ASN A 16 -25.17 -32.16 -6.07
C ASN A 16 -25.58 -31.07 -5.08
N ILE A 17 -25.92 -31.42 -3.84
CA ILE A 17 -26.34 -30.48 -2.81
C ILE A 17 -25.43 -30.64 -1.61
N ALA A 18 -24.81 -29.55 -1.18
CA ALA A 18 -24.13 -29.43 0.09
C ALA A 18 -25.09 -28.85 1.12
N ALA A 19 -25.21 -29.52 2.25
CA ALA A 19 -26.05 -29.11 3.36
C ALA A 19 -25.17 -28.80 4.57
N TYR A 20 -25.33 -27.61 5.14
CA TYR A 20 -24.61 -27.20 6.34
C TYR A 20 -25.43 -26.19 7.14
N ILE A 21 -25.10 -26.05 8.42
CA ILE A 21 -25.76 -25.11 9.32
C ILE A 21 -24.96 -23.81 9.36
N ARG A 22 -25.59 -22.69 9.06
CA ARG A 22 -25.00 -21.36 9.17
C ARG A 22 -25.92 -20.48 10.01
N CYS A 23 -25.40 -19.95 11.13
CA CYS A 23 -26.17 -19.08 12.04
C CYS A 23 -27.50 -19.72 12.50
N GLY A 24 -27.47 -21.00 12.86
CA GLY A 24 -28.65 -21.76 13.30
C GLY A 24 -29.64 -22.12 12.18
N LYS A 25 -29.42 -21.67 10.94
CA LYS A 25 -30.25 -22.00 9.78
C LYS A 25 -29.63 -23.12 8.97
N GLN A 26 -30.47 -24.08 8.58
CA GLN A 26 -30.10 -25.13 7.63
C GLN A 26 -29.98 -24.51 6.22
N VAL A 27 -28.80 -24.57 5.62
CA VAL A 27 -28.52 -24.04 4.28
C VAL A 27 -28.24 -25.21 3.35
N PHE A 28 -29.02 -25.29 2.27
CA PHE A 28 -28.78 -26.21 1.15
C PHE A 28 -28.26 -25.39 -0.04
N ARG A 29 -27.10 -25.78 -0.55
CA ARG A 29 -26.48 -25.13 -1.71
C ARG A 29 -26.19 -26.17 -2.79
N SER A 30 -26.59 -25.88 -4.03
CA SER A 30 -26.16 -26.70 -5.16
C SER A 30 -24.63 -26.59 -5.36
N ILE A 31 -23.99 -27.74 -5.46
CA ILE A 31 -22.58 -27.89 -5.76
C ILE A 31 -22.43 -27.69 -7.27
N ASN A 32 -21.64 -26.69 -7.63
CA ASN A 32 -21.29 -26.49 -9.03
C ASN A 32 -20.26 -27.56 -9.45
N ASN A 33 -20.72 -28.60 -10.14
CA ASN A 33 -19.87 -29.68 -10.64
C ASN A 33 -19.01 -29.28 -11.85
N ARG A 34 -19.28 -28.11 -12.46
CA ARG A 34 -18.48 -27.54 -13.56
C ARG A 34 -18.15 -26.09 -13.20
N PRO A 35 -17.28 -25.87 -12.20
CA PRO A 35 -16.89 -24.52 -11.82
C PRO A 35 -16.35 -23.78 -13.06
N ALA A 36 -16.83 -22.55 -13.28
CA ALA A 36 -16.31 -21.70 -14.33
C ALA A 36 -14.78 -21.58 -14.20
N ASN A 37 -14.07 -21.64 -15.33
CA ASN A 37 -12.61 -21.71 -15.36
C ASN A 37 -11.99 -20.66 -14.40
N PRO A 38 -11.22 -21.08 -13.38
CA PRO A 38 -10.72 -20.21 -12.31
C PRO A 38 -9.54 -19.33 -12.76
N ARG A 39 -9.43 -19.03 -14.06
CA ARG A 39 -8.33 -18.28 -14.69
C ARG A 39 -8.84 -17.06 -15.47
N THR A 40 -9.95 -16.46 -15.04
CA THR A 40 -10.36 -15.16 -15.60
C THR A 40 -9.33 -14.10 -15.21
N PHE A 41 -9.21 -13.05 -16.03
CA PHE A 41 -8.25 -11.96 -15.79
C PHE A 41 -8.37 -11.40 -14.37
N SER A 42 -9.59 -11.09 -13.92
CA SER A 42 -9.84 -10.54 -12.58
C SER A 42 -9.41 -11.48 -11.45
N GLN A 43 -9.64 -12.79 -11.62
CA GLN A 43 -9.20 -13.78 -10.62
C GLN A 43 -7.67 -13.90 -10.59
N MET A 44 -7.03 -13.88 -11.75
CA MET A 44 -5.58 -13.93 -11.86
C MET A 44 -4.92 -12.66 -11.31
N ARG A 45 -5.51 -11.48 -11.58
CA ARG A 45 -5.06 -10.20 -11.03
C ARG A 45 -5.06 -10.19 -9.50
N GLN A 46 -6.07 -10.80 -8.88
CA GLN A 46 -6.12 -10.96 -7.42
C GLN A 46 -5.02 -11.91 -6.92
N ARG A 47 -4.75 -13.01 -7.65
CA ARG A 47 -3.67 -13.95 -7.29
C ARG A 47 -2.28 -13.32 -7.35
N THR A 48 -2.02 -12.50 -8.37
CA THR A 48 -0.73 -11.81 -8.53
C THR A 48 -0.45 -10.78 -7.43
N LYS A 49 -1.51 -10.21 -6.82
CA LYS A 49 -1.38 -9.33 -5.64
C LYS A 49 -0.98 -10.08 -4.37
N LEU A 50 -1.51 -11.30 -4.22
CA LEU A 50 -1.35 -12.08 -3.00
C LEU A 50 0.14 -12.39 -2.72
N SER A 51 0.92 -12.71 -3.76
CA SER A 51 2.34 -13.05 -3.60
C SER A 51 3.12 -11.99 -2.83
N ASN A 52 2.96 -10.70 -3.16
CA ASN A 52 3.67 -9.63 -2.46
C ASN A 52 3.26 -9.53 -0.98
N ILE A 53 1.95 -9.61 -0.71
CA ILE A 53 1.39 -9.56 0.64
C ILE A 53 1.92 -10.73 1.48
N LEU A 54 2.06 -11.91 0.89
CA LEU A 54 2.62 -13.07 1.59
C LEU A 54 4.11 -12.91 1.87
N SER A 55 4.90 -12.41 0.92
CA SER A 55 6.32 -12.09 1.15
C SER A 55 6.49 -11.09 2.29
N THR A 56 5.69 -10.00 2.29
CA THR A 56 5.70 -9.03 3.38
C THR A 56 5.23 -9.61 4.70
N TYR A 57 4.17 -10.44 4.71
CA TYR A 57 3.70 -11.09 5.93
C TYR A 57 4.80 -11.95 6.57
N ARG A 58 5.61 -12.67 5.78
CA ARG A 58 6.71 -13.49 6.30
C ARG A 58 7.70 -12.62 7.09
N ILE A 59 8.08 -11.47 6.53
CA ILE A 59 8.98 -10.49 7.16
C ILE A 59 8.35 -9.91 8.43
N LEU A 60 7.06 -9.53 8.38
CA LEU A 60 6.35 -8.88 9.48
C LEU A 60 5.68 -9.86 10.45
N SER A 61 5.87 -11.17 10.28
CA SER A 61 5.03 -12.19 10.93
C SER A 61 5.13 -12.17 12.46
N SER A 62 6.32 -11.90 13.00
CA SER A 62 6.55 -11.74 14.45
C SER A 62 5.69 -10.63 15.03
N PHE A 63 5.60 -9.51 14.32
CA PHE A 63 4.85 -8.33 14.74
C PHE A 63 3.34 -8.49 14.52
N VAL A 64 2.94 -8.92 13.32
CA VAL A 64 1.53 -9.03 12.91
C VAL A 64 0.73 -10.01 13.78
N ARG A 65 1.38 -11.04 14.33
CA ARG A 65 0.69 -12.04 15.16
C ARG A 65 0.00 -11.44 16.38
N GLU A 66 0.55 -10.37 16.93
CA GLU A 66 0.06 -9.77 18.18
C GLU A 66 -0.66 -8.43 17.95
N SER A 67 -0.42 -7.76 16.82
CA SER A 67 -0.82 -6.37 16.58
C SER A 67 -2.29 -6.14 16.19
N TYR A 68 -3.07 -7.20 15.97
CA TYR A 68 -4.50 -7.13 15.62
C TYR A 68 -5.38 -7.43 16.83
N GLN A 69 -5.64 -6.40 17.63
CA GLN A 69 -6.39 -6.49 18.88
C GLN A 69 -7.88 -6.77 18.65
N THR A 70 -8.52 -6.09 17.70
CA THR A 70 -9.98 -6.10 17.47
C THR A 70 -10.44 -7.24 16.54
N ARG A 71 -9.60 -8.28 16.36
CA ARG A 71 -9.88 -9.37 15.42
C ARG A 71 -11.07 -10.23 15.87
N PRO A 72 -11.95 -10.67 14.95
CA PRO A 72 -12.98 -11.65 15.26
C PRO A 72 -12.36 -12.98 15.75
N PRO A 73 -12.99 -13.70 16.70
CA PRO A 73 -12.45 -14.95 17.25
C PRO A 73 -12.22 -16.05 16.20
N SER A 74 -12.96 -16.02 15.10
CA SER A 74 -12.84 -16.98 13.99
C SER A 74 -11.70 -16.69 13.02
N LEU A 75 -11.02 -15.55 13.15
CA LEU A 75 -9.95 -15.12 12.25
C LEU A 75 -8.61 -15.04 12.98
N THR A 76 -7.57 -15.54 12.33
CA THR A 76 -6.18 -15.33 12.75
C THR A 76 -5.73 -13.92 12.36
N ALA A 77 -4.70 -13.39 13.03
CA ALA A 77 -4.11 -12.11 12.66
C ALA A 77 -3.60 -12.12 11.20
N TYR A 78 -3.07 -13.25 10.73
CA TYR A 78 -2.74 -13.47 9.32
C TYR A 78 -3.94 -13.23 8.39
N ASN A 79 -5.11 -13.82 8.69
CA ASN A 79 -6.30 -13.65 7.86
C ASN A 79 -6.74 -12.18 7.78
N VAL A 80 -6.64 -11.44 8.89
CA VAL A 80 -6.98 -10.01 8.94
C VAL A 80 -5.97 -9.20 8.13
N PHE A 81 -4.68 -9.43 8.35
CA PHE A 81 -3.59 -8.78 7.59
C PHE A 81 -3.77 -8.97 6.08
N VAL A 82 -3.96 -10.20 5.62
CA VAL A 82 -4.17 -10.49 4.18
C VAL A 82 -5.43 -9.81 3.67
N LYS A 83 -6.54 -9.86 4.41
CA LYS A 83 -7.81 -9.26 4.00
C LYS A 83 -7.72 -7.74 3.84
N ASN A 84 -7.07 -7.05 4.78
CA ASN A 84 -6.95 -5.59 4.77
C ASN A 84 -6.04 -5.14 3.63
N ASN A 85 -4.89 -5.78 3.49
CA ASN A 85 -3.89 -5.40 2.51
C ASN A 85 -4.25 -5.84 1.07
N LEU A 86 -5.00 -6.93 0.87
CA LEU A 86 -5.43 -7.35 -0.47
C LEU A 86 -6.32 -6.32 -1.17
N LYS A 87 -7.09 -5.55 -0.38
CA LYS A 87 -7.94 -4.47 -0.90
C LYS A 87 -7.16 -3.20 -1.19
N ALA A 88 -6.22 -2.84 -0.31
CA ALA A 88 -5.49 -1.59 -0.36
C ALA A 88 -4.31 -1.63 -1.34
N THR A 89 -3.61 -2.76 -1.44
CA THR A 89 -2.38 -2.88 -2.21
C THR A 89 -2.66 -3.13 -3.70
N GLU A 90 -1.98 -2.36 -4.54
CA GLU A 90 -1.92 -2.55 -5.99
C GLU A 90 -0.47 -2.85 -6.37
N VAL A 91 0.05 -4.03 -6.04
CA VAL A 91 1.35 -4.51 -6.52
C VAL A 91 1.14 -5.87 -7.14
N PHE A 92 1.73 -6.08 -8.32
CA PHE A 92 1.58 -7.31 -9.09
C PHE A 92 2.94 -7.93 -9.31
N LEU A 93 3.10 -9.17 -8.83
CA LEU A 93 4.28 -9.98 -9.11
C LEU A 93 3.94 -11.03 -10.16
N ASP A 94 4.86 -11.26 -11.09
CA ASP A 94 4.79 -12.40 -12.00
C ASP A 94 5.17 -13.72 -11.29
N LYS A 95 5.03 -14.84 -11.99
CA LYS A 95 5.24 -16.16 -11.39
C LYS A 95 6.71 -16.38 -11.02
N GLY A 96 7.64 -15.85 -11.82
CA GLY A 96 9.08 -15.96 -11.55
C GLY A 96 9.47 -15.15 -10.32
N GLU A 97 9.01 -13.91 -10.24
CA GLU A 97 9.21 -13.01 -9.10
C GLU A 97 8.60 -13.58 -7.83
N ALA A 98 7.39 -14.16 -7.90
CA ALA A 98 6.74 -14.79 -6.76
C ALA A 98 7.49 -16.06 -6.29
N LEU A 99 8.02 -16.87 -7.21
CA LEU A 99 8.82 -18.05 -6.87
C LEU A 99 10.17 -17.67 -6.26
N ALA A 100 10.72 -16.53 -6.66
CA ALA A 100 11.94 -15.95 -6.10
C ALA A 100 11.68 -15.13 -4.82
N GLU A 101 10.46 -15.17 -4.27
CA GLU A 101 10.07 -14.46 -3.05
C GLU A 101 10.31 -12.94 -3.10
N ALA A 102 10.18 -12.36 -4.30
CA ALA A 102 10.29 -10.92 -4.48
C ALA A 102 9.30 -10.18 -3.55
N CYS A 103 9.74 -9.03 -3.03
CA CYS A 103 8.95 -8.22 -2.12
C CYS A 103 9.13 -6.73 -2.44
N MET A 104 8.01 -6.10 -2.80
CA MET A 104 7.90 -4.66 -2.94
C MET A 104 7.35 -4.05 -1.67
N VAL A 105 8.04 -3.03 -1.20
CA VAL A 105 7.58 -2.21 -0.09
C VAL A 105 6.46 -1.29 -0.57
N VAL A 106 5.31 -1.40 0.10
CA VAL A 106 4.14 -0.54 -0.09
C VAL A 106 3.54 -0.13 1.25
N GLU A 107 2.51 0.70 1.20
CA GLU A 107 1.66 0.97 2.35
C GLU A 107 0.90 -0.30 2.74
N PHE A 108 1.27 -0.86 3.90
CA PHE A 108 0.62 -2.02 4.49
C PHE A 108 -0.01 -1.62 5.82
N ASN A 109 -1.26 -1.99 6.04
CA ASN A 109 -1.83 -1.99 7.37
C ASN A 109 -1.15 -3.09 8.20
N ILE A 110 -0.57 -2.71 9.34
CA ILE A 110 0.25 -3.59 10.19
C ILE A 110 -0.37 -3.86 11.55
N SER A 111 -1.28 -3.01 12.01
CA SER A 111 -1.95 -3.16 13.29
C SER A 111 -3.35 -2.55 13.27
N GLU A 112 -4.23 -3.10 14.10
CA GLU A 112 -5.56 -2.55 14.37
C GLU A 112 -5.85 -2.68 15.86
N GLY A 113 -6.23 -1.58 16.49
CA GLY A 113 -6.54 -1.56 17.91
C GLY A 113 -7.21 -0.28 18.36
N THR A 114 -7.35 -0.15 19.68
CA THR A 114 -8.18 0.87 20.32
C THR A 114 -7.41 2.12 20.73
N LEU A 115 -6.07 2.08 20.73
CA LEU A 115 -5.27 3.25 21.07
C LEU A 115 -5.28 4.27 19.92
N PRO A 116 -5.13 5.58 20.24
CA PRO A 116 -5.03 6.61 19.21
C PRO A 116 -3.93 6.30 18.19
N THR A 117 -4.28 6.42 16.91
CA THR A 117 -3.33 6.30 15.81
C THR A 117 -2.36 7.47 15.85
N ILE A 118 -1.07 7.18 15.68
CA ILE A 118 -0.06 8.22 15.45
C ILE A 118 -0.04 8.50 13.96
N GLU A 119 -0.56 9.67 13.60
CA GLU A 119 -0.64 10.08 12.20
C GLU A 119 0.77 10.36 11.68
N THR A 120 1.03 9.94 10.45
CA THR A 120 2.30 10.19 9.77
C THR A 120 1.99 10.85 8.44
N THR A 121 2.60 12.01 8.21
CA THR A 121 2.43 12.79 6.99
C THR A 121 3.76 12.97 6.29
N VAL A 122 3.71 13.05 4.97
CA VAL A 122 4.89 13.35 4.15
C VAL A 122 5.07 14.86 4.13
N SER A 123 6.23 15.33 4.59
CA SER A 123 6.63 16.75 4.55
C SER A 123 7.95 16.88 3.81
N GLY A 124 7.88 17.28 2.54
CA GLY A 124 9.03 17.31 1.63
C GLY A 124 9.64 15.91 1.46
N ASN A 125 10.92 15.76 1.77
CA ASN A 125 11.65 14.49 1.72
C ASN A 125 11.65 13.72 3.05
N ARG A 126 10.79 14.11 4.00
CA ARG A 126 10.71 13.50 5.33
C ARG A 126 9.31 13.00 5.64
N LEU A 127 9.23 12.07 6.57
CA LEU A 127 8.00 11.72 7.26
C LEU A 127 7.96 12.44 8.59
N VAL A 128 6.85 13.07 8.91
CA VAL A 128 6.61 13.77 10.17
C VAL A 128 5.40 13.14 10.84
N THR A 129 5.55 12.82 12.11
CA THR A 129 4.51 12.17 12.92
C THR A 129 3.76 13.19 13.77
N SER A 130 2.59 12.80 14.24
CA SER A 130 1.80 13.60 15.18
C SER A 130 2.37 13.63 16.60
N LEU A 131 3.48 12.92 16.88
CA LEU A 131 4.11 12.95 18.19
C LEU A 131 4.86 14.25 18.40
N GLN A 132 4.57 14.89 19.52
CA GLN A 132 5.13 16.18 19.91
C GLN A 132 6.22 16.05 20.97
N LEU A 133 7.16 16.99 20.93
CA LEU A 133 8.17 17.25 21.94
C LEU A 133 8.20 18.75 22.26
N PRO A 134 8.74 19.17 23.41
CA PRO A 134 8.87 20.59 23.73
C PRO A 134 9.65 21.36 22.65
N LEU A 135 9.21 22.58 22.35
CA LEU A 135 9.82 23.40 21.31
C LEU A 135 11.30 23.68 21.65
N GLY A 136 12.19 23.57 20.66
CA GLY A 136 13.63 23.81 20.83
C GLY A 136 14.42 22.66 21.44
N VAL A 137 13.77 21.55 21.80
CA VAL A 137 14.47 20.32 22.22
C VAL A 137 15.03 19.61 21.00
N SER A 138 16.32 19.27 21.07
CA SER A 138 16.97 18.33 20.16
C SER A 138 17.45 17.12 20.94
N ILE A 139 17.44 15.97 20.30
CA ILE A 139 17.98 14.73 20.87
C ILE A 139 19.39 14.59 20.32
N ASN A 140 20.36 14.35 21.21
CA ASN A 140 21.75 14.12 20.88
C ASN A 140 22.24 12.81 21.52
N GLU A 141 23.51 12.46 21.32
CA GLU A 141 24.10 11.22 21.84
C GLU A 141 24.08 11.12 23.37
N ALA A 142 24.06 12.25 24.08
CA ALA A 142 23.99 12.27 25.54
C ALA A 142 22.54 12.19 26.06
N THR A 143 21.54 12.46 25.21
CA THR A 143 20.14 12.44 25.61
C THR A 143 19.71 11.03 26.01
N THR A 144 19.16 10.90 27.21
CA THR A 144 18.76 9.61 27.75
C THR A 144 17.33 9.26 27.38
N LEU A 145 17.00 7.96 27.40
CA LEU A 145 15.62 7.50 27.25
C LEU A 145 14.69 8.11 28.31
N GLY A 146 15.18 8.40 29.52
CA GLY A 146 14.44 9.08 30.57
C GLY A 146 13.95 10.47 30.14
N GLU A 147 14.85 11.28 29.59
CA GLU A 147 14.56 12.63 29.10
C GLU A 147 13.60 12.62 27.90
N VAL A 148 13.80 11.68 26.97
CA VAL A 148 12.89 11.50 25.82
C VAL A 148 11.51 11.04 26.30
N SER A 149 11.45 10.11 27.25
CA SER A 149 10.19 9.60 27.81
C SER A 149 9.43 10.70 28.54
N PHE A 150 10.12 11.49 29.34
CA PHE A 150 9.54 12.64 30.03
C PHE A 150 8.93 13.64 29.04
N SER A 151 9.69 14.00 28.01
CA SER A 151 9.25 14.94 26.97
C SER A 151 8.04 14.42 26.19
N LEU A 152 8.06 13.13 25.80
CA LEU A 152 6.96 12.49 25.08
C LEU A 152 5.68 12.44 25.92
N VAL A 153 5.77 11.98 27.17
CA VAL A 153 4.59 11.88 28.05
C VAL A 153 4.05 13.27 28.42
N GLY A 154 4.92 14.27 28.58
CA GLY A 154 4.53 15.64 28.89
C GLY A 154 3.77 16.34 27.76
N CYS A 155 4.15 16.08 26.50
CA CYS A 155 3.53 16.75 25.34
C CYS A 155 2.39 15.96 24.69
N ASN A 156 2.26 14.66 24.96
CA ASN A 156 1.27 13.81 24.28
C ASN A 156 0.33 13.15 25.30
N ALA A 157 -0.90 13.67 25.40
CA ALA A 157 -1.90 13.21 26.39
C ALA A 157 -2.30 11.73 26.27
N SER A 158 -2.08 11.10 25.10
CA SER A 158 -2.37 9.68 24.86
C SER A 158 -1.30 8.74 25.44
N LEU A 159 -0.07 9.21 25.61
CA LEU A 159 1.08 8.42 26.06
C LEU A 159 1.19 8.39 27.58
N ARG A 160 1.64 7.26 28.10
CA ARG A 160 1.88 7.05 29.53
C ARG A 160 3.20 6.32 29.74
N TYR A 161 3.80 6.50 30.91
CA TYR A 161 4.94 5.67 31.31
C TYR A 161 4.54 4.19 31.34
N GLY A 162 5.43 3.33 30.87
CA GLY A 162 5.20 1.91 30.65
C GLY A 162 4.64 1.55 29.27
N ASP A 163 4.21 2.53 28.47
CA ASP A 163 3.82 2.28 27.08
C ASP A 163 5.06 1.93 26.23
N LYS A 164 4.90 0.97 25.32
CA LYS A 164 5.96 0.57 24.37
C LYS A 164 5.71 1.22 23.02
N ILE A 165 6.75 1.84 22.48
CA ILE A 165 6.76 2.45 21.16
C ILE A 165 7.64 1.59 20.26
N SER A 166 7.10 1.18 19.12
CA SER A 166 7.78 0.32 18.13
C SER A 166 7.87 1.03 16.78
N ILE A 167 9.07 1.13 16.21
CA ILE A 167 9.34 1.72 14.90
C ILE A 167 9.69 0.59 13.95
N LEU A 168 8.86 0.41 12.91
CA LEU A 168 9.08 -0.58 11.88
C LEU A 168 9.61 0.13 10.64
N TYR A 169 10.86 -0.12 10.28
CA TYR A 169 11.41 0.36 9.02
C TYR A 169 11.55 -0.79 8.04
N LEU A 170 10.67 -0.82 7.04
CA LEU A 170 10.71 -1.79 5.95
C LEU A 170 11.53 -1.20 4.79
N MET A 171 12.79 -1.62 4.70
CA MET A 171 13.75 -1.18 3.70
C MET A 171 13.51 -1.89 2.37
N GLN A 172 13.50 -1.14 1.28
CA GLN A 172 13.55 -1.73 -0.05
C GLN A 172 15.00 -1.96 -0.44
N VAL A 173 15.42 -3.22 -0.50
CA VAL A 173 16.77 -3.57 -0.94
C VAL A 173 16.76 -3.85 -2.43
N ARG A 174 17.60 -3.11 -3.16
CA ARG A 174 17.86 -3.32 -4.58
C ARG A 174 19.26 -3.90 -4.75
N PRO A 175 19.40 -5.08 -5.33
CA PRO A 175 20.70 -5.57 -5.72
C PRO A 175 21.29 -4.73 -6.86
N GLN A 176 22.62 -4.67 -6.91
CA GLN A 176 23.37 -3.96 -7.93
C GLN A 176 23.11 -4.62 -9.30
N ARG A 177 22.84 -3.81 -10.33
CA ARG A 177 22.39 -4.22 -11.67
C ARG A 177 23.34 -5.17 -12.44
N GLU A 178 24.50 -5.49 -11.87
CA GLU A 178 25.54 -6.31 -12.49
C GLU A 178 25.38 -7.81 -12.23
N ILE A 179 24.51 -8.21 -11.29
CA ILE A 179 24.18 -9.62 -11.03
C ILE A 179 22.81 -9.92 -11.64
N ASN A 180 22.79 -10.67 -12.74
CA ASN A 180 21.61 -10.97 -13.57
C ASN A 180 20.43 -11.69 -12.88
N PHE A 181 20.50 -11.99 -11.57
CA PHE A 181 19.53 -12.83 -10.86
C PHE A 181 19.35 -12.45 -9.39
N TYR A 182 19.04 -11.20 -9.09
CA TYR A 182 18.56 -10.90 -7.75
C TYR A 182 17.32 -10.01 -7.80
N MET A 183 16.23 -10.56 -7.28
CA MET A 183 14.93 -9.90 -7.29
C MET A 183 14.87 -8.84 -6.18
N PRO A 184 14.07 -7.78 -6.37
CA PRO A 184 13.78 -6.82 -5.30
C PRO A 184 13.21 -7.54 -4.07
N HIS A 185 13.80 -7.26 -2.92
CA HIS A 185 13.41 -7.83 -1.64
C HIS A 185 13.31 -6.72 -0.59
N ALA A 186 12.66 -7.04 0.53
CA ALA A 186 12.49 -6.11 1.63
C ALA A 186 13.14 -6.66 2.90
N GLU A 187 13.71 -5.76 3.68
CA GLU A 187 14.28 -6.08 5.00
C GLU A 187 13.60 -5.25 6.07
N LEU A 188 13.33 -5.85 7.23
CA LEU A 188 12.74 -5.15 8.37
C LEU A 188 13.82 -4.81 9.39
N LYS A 189 13.91 -3.53 9.74
CA LYS A 189 14.53 -3.07 10.97
C LYS A 189 13.45 -2.68 11.97
N LEU A 190 13.46 -3.33 13.12
CA LEU A 190 12.51 -3.09 14.20
C LEU A 190 13.26 -2.47 15.38
N TYR A 191 12.82 -1.30 15.81
CA TYR A 191 13.33 -0.62 17.01
C TYR A 191 12.21 -0.51 18.03
N GLU A 192 12.46 -0.91 19.27
CA GLU A 192 11.46 -0.89 20.33
C GLU A 192 12.04 -0.27 21.61
N PHE A 193 11.26 0.59 22.25
CA PHE A 193 11.59 1.11 23.56
C PHE A 193 10.33 1.32 24.39
N VAL A 194 10.49 1.22 25.72
CA VAL A 194 9.42 1.43 26.69
C VAL A 194 9.64 2.77 27.36
N LEU A 195 8.60 3.59 27.44
CA LEU A 195 8.66 4.91 28.09
C LEU A 195 8.93 4.74 29.59
N LYS A 196 10.13 5.13 30.03
CA LYS A 196 10.60 5.00 31.41
C LYS A 196 11.31 6.28 31.84
N PRO A 197 10.86 6.97 32.90
CA PRO A 197 11.39 8.28 33.28
C PRO A 197 12.80 8.22 33.88
N ASP A 198 13.19 7.09 34.45
CA ASP A 198 14.41 6.86 35.21
C ASP A 198 15.53 6.20 34.39
N SER A 199 15.30 5.95 33.09
CA SER A 199 16.27 5.29 32.23
C SER A 199 17.43 6.23 31.88
N ARG A 200 18.66 5.80 32.20
CA ARG A 200 19.91 6.49 31.84
C ARG A 200 20.53 6.01 30.53
N ILE A 201 19.85 5.11 29.82
CA ILE A 201 20.35 4.56 28.56
C ILE A 201 20.35 5.67 27.50
N PRO A 202 21.47 5.93 26.80
CA PRO A 202 21.50 6.88 25.70
C PRO A 202 20.51 6.49 24.60
N PHE A 203 19.63 7.41 24.20
CA PHE A 203 18.46 7.08 23.39
C PHE A 203 18.81 6.48 22.03
N TYR A 204 19.83 7.02 21.35
CA TYR A 204 20.25 6.55 20.02
C TYR A 204 20.98 5.20 20.02
N THR A 205 21.20 4.58 21.19
CA THR A 205 21.58 3.16 21.25
C THR A 205 20.40 2.22 21.01
N LEU A 206 19.17 2.71 21.21
CA LEU A 206 17.93 1.93 21.06
C LEU A 206 17.23 2.17 19.73
N VAL A 207 17.45 3.33 19.11
CA VAL A 207 16.79 3.78 17.89
C VAL A 207 17.80 4.42 16.95
N ASP A 208 17.70 4.12 15.66
CA ASP A 208 18.49 4.81 14.65
C ASP A 208 18.10 6.29 14.58
N GLU A 209 19.10 7.17 14.72
CA GLU A 209 18.93 8.62 14.67
C GLU A 209 18.16 9.06 13.41
N ARG A 210 18.41 8.41 12.27
CA ARG A 210 17.78 8.77 10.99
C ARG A 210 16.27 8.55 10.98
N LEU A 211 15.76 7.70 11.86
CA LEU A 211 14.33 7.38 11.98
C LEU A 211 13.64 8.17 13.10
N PHE A 212 14.40 8.84 13.96
CA PHE A 212 13.90 9.58 15.11
C PHE A 212 14.66 10.91 15.28
N ARG A 213 14.25 11.92 14.50
CA ARG A 213 14.72 13.30 14.65
C ARG A 213 13.58 14.23 15.03
N VAL A 214 13.93 15.26 15.79
CA VAL A 214 13.01 16.33 16.18
C VAL A 214 13.15 17.47 15.18
N LYS A 215 12.02 17.94 14.64
CA LYS A 215 11.95 19.13 13.81
C LYS A 215 10.70 19.92 14.18
N ASP A 216 10.87 21.18 14.54
CA ASP A 216 9.78 22.10 14.88
C ASP A 216 8.84 21.55 15.96
N GLY A 217 9.38 20.79 16.93
CA GLY A 217 8.61 20.16 18.00
C GLY A 217 7.89 18.85 17.61
N TYR A 218 8.05 18.36 16.39
CA TYR A 218 7.50 17.09 15.92
C TYR A 218 8.60 16.07 15.65
N ILE A 219 8.27 14.79 15.78
CA ILE A 219 9.21 13.70 15.50
C ILE A 219 9.03 13.19 14.07
N GLY A 220 10.13 12.95 13.36
CA GLY A 220 10.12 12.46 11.99
C GLY A 220 11.40 11.76 11.56
N THR A 221 11.47 11.40 10.28
CA THR A 221 12.69 10.90 9.64
C THR A 221 13.64 12.05 9.33
N ASP A 222 14.92 11.71 9.13
CA ASP A 222 15.83 12.55 8.37
C ASP A 222 15.47 12.58 6.86
N GLU A 223 16.13 13.47 6.10
CA GLU A 223 15.95 13.63 4.65
C GLU A 223 16.45 12.41 3.84
N TYR A 224 17.43 11.67 4.36
CA TYR A 224 18.15 10.63 3.62
C TYR A 224 18.12 9.27 4.33
N VAL A 225 16.92 8.76 4.59
CA VAL A 225 16.75 7.42 5.21
C VAL A 225 16.96 6.29 4.21
N GLY A 226 16.75 6.54 2.92
CA GLY A 226 16.82 5.56 1.84
C GLY A 226 15.45 5.25 1.24
N GLU A 227 15.35 4.19 0.45
CA GLU A 227 14.06 3.74 -0.10
C GLU A 227 13.39 2.71 0.81
N GLY A 228 12.08 2.83 0.99
CA GLY A 228 11.29 1.93 1.82
C GLY A 228 9.99 2.54 2.32
N ALA A 229 9.43 1.92 3.36
CA ALA A 229 8.27 2.42 4.08
C ALA A 229 8.55 2.35 5.57
N VAL A 230 8.13 3.38 6.29
CA VAL A 230 8.24 3.43 7.73
C VAL A 230 6.85 3.28 8.32
N GLY A 231 6.66 2.25 9.13
CA GLY A 231 5.56 2.13 10.06
C GLY A 231 5.96 2.82 11.34
N TYR A 232 5.47 4.03 11.54
CA TYR A 232 5.77 4.78 12.73
C TYR A 232 4.94 4.31 13.92
N TYR A 233 5.65 4.11 15.03
CA TYR A 233 5.13 4.11 16.39
C TYR A 233 3.86 3.29 16.57
N VAL A 234 4.00 1.97 16.52
CA VAL A 234 2.96 1.11 17.06
C VAL A 234 3.03 1.22 18.58
N HIS A 235 2.14 2.07 19.08
CA HIS A 235 1.89 2.28 20.49
C HIS A 235 1.22 1.03 21.02
N SER A 236 1.89 0.35 21.94
CA SER A 236 1.32 -0.80 22.62
C SER A 236 1.32 -0.57 24.13
N ARG A 237 0.19 -0.90 24.75
CA ARG A 237 -0.02 -0.77 26.19
C ARG A 237 -0.37 -2.12 26.76
N LYS A 238 0.49 -2.64 27.64
CA LYS A 238 0.19 -3.88 28.36
C LYS A 238 -0.76 -3.59 29.51
N THR A 239 -1.99 -4.07 29.41
CA THR A 239 -2.96 -4.04 30.51
C THR A 239 -2.96 -5.38 31.24
N LYS A 240 -3.68 -5.47 32.37
CA LYS A 240 -3.83 -6.73 33.12
C LYS A 240 -4.50 -7.85 32.31
N ARG A 241 -5.26 -7.51 31.27
CA ARG A 241 -6.08 -8.47 30.49
C ARG A 241 -5.55 -8.72 29.08
N CYS A 242 -4.96 -7.70 28.44
CA CYS A 242 -4.48 -7.80 27.06
C CYS A 242 -3.46 -6.70 26.73
N THR A 243 -2.77 -6.83 25.59
CA THR A 243 -1.99 -5.74 25.01
C THR A 243 -2.89 -4.94 24.07
N GLU A 244 -3.06 -3.66 24.35
CA GLU A 244 -3.76 -2.73 23.48
C GLU A 244 -2.79 -2.20 22.42
N TYR A 245 -3.27 -1.96 21.20
CA TYR A 245 -2.46 -1.48 20.08
C TYR A 245 -3.09 -0.23 19.46
N SER A 246 -2.28 0.64 18.87
CA SER A 246 -2.77 1.67 17.94
C SER A 246 -2.97 1.07 16.56
N THR A 247 -3.96 1.58 15.83
CA THR A 247 -4.15 1.22 14.42
C THR A 247 -3.09 1.91 13.58
N GLN A 248 -2.24 1.17 12.87
CA GLN A 248 -1.14 1.73 12.09
C GLN A 248 -1.01 1.09 10.72
N SER A 249 -0.55 1.91 9.78
CA SER A 249 -0.15 1.50 8.43
C SER A 249 1.25 2.04 8.12
N LEU A 250 2.02 1.30 7.32
CA LEU A 250 3.30 1.79 6.81
C LEU A 250 3.06 2.97 5.88
N VAL A 251 3.87 4.01 6.00
CA VAL A 251 3.86 5.16 5.09
C VAL A 251 5.11 5.10 4.23
N LEU A 252 4.93 5.28 2.91
CA LEU A 252 6.03 5.24 1.97
C LEU A 252 6.93 6.47 2.10
N LEU A 253 8.24 6.24 2.10
CA LEU A 253 9.19 7.33 1.96
C LEU A 253 9.08 7.94 0.54
N PRO A 254 9.29 9.25 0.38
CA PRO A 254 9.17 9.93 -0.92
C PRO A 254 10.03 9.33 -2.04
N GLY A 255 11.17 8.72 -1.69
CA GLY A 255 12.08 8.06 -2.63
C GLY A 255 11.61 6.69 -3.15
N THR A 256 10.52 6.13 -2.63
CA THR A 256 10.10 4.77 -2.94
C THR A 256 9.35 4.70 -4.27
N VAL A 257 10.09 4.43 -5.35
CA VAL A 257 9.55 4.42 -6.73
C VAL A 257 9.17 3.04 -7.27
N LEU A 258 9.72 1.96 -6.69
CA LEU A 258 9.51 0.58 -7.15
C LEU A 258 8.04 0.17 -7.09
N CYS A 259 7.35 0.53 -6.01
CA CYS A 259 5.92 0.27 -5.84
C CYS A 259 5.06 0.85 -6.98
N ARG A 260 5.43 2.01 -7.54
CA ARG A 260 4.71 2.63 -8.66
C ARG A 260 4.87 1.84 -9.94
N THR A 261 6.08 1.30 -10.18
CA THR A 261 6.35 0.45 -11.35
C THR A 261 5.58 -0.86 -11.25
N TYR A 262 5.68 -1.50 -10.09
CA TYR A 262 5.04 -2.79 -9.82
C TYR A 262 3.52 -2.71 -9.61
N GLY A 263 3.00 -1.52 -9.31
CA GLY A 263 1.58 -1.24 -9.26
C GLY A 263 0.97 -0.71 -10.55
N SER A 264 1.78 -0.58 -11.61
CA SER A 264 1.29 -0.10 -12.89
C SER A 264 0.29 -1.08 -13.53
N VAL A 265 -0.64 -0.53 -14.31
CA VAL A 265 -1.58 -1.31 -15.12
C VAL A 265 -0.81 -2.26 -16.05
N LYS A 266 0.28 -1.77 -16.66
CA LYS A 266 1.16 -2.58 -17.53
C LYS A 266 1.68 -3.83 -16.81
N LYS A 267 2.28 -3.67 -15.63
CA LYS A 267 2.77 -4.81 -14.83
C LYS A 267 1.64 -5.76 -14.44
N SER A 268 0.44 -5.24 -14.17
CA SER A 268 -0.74 -6.05 -13.90
C SER A 268 -1.07 -7.00 -15.07
N TYR A 269 -1.11 -6.49 -16.31
CA TYR A 269 -1.35 -7.33 -17.50
C TYR A 269 -0.23 -8.34 -17.73
N GLU A 270 1.04 -7.92 -17.61
CA GLU A 270 2.21 -8.80 -17.76
C GLU A 270 2.19 -9.96 -16.76
N ALA A 271 1.96 -9.66 -15.48
CA ALA A 271 1.87 -10.66 -14.43
C ALA A 271 0.71 -11.63 -14.71
N VAL A 272 -0.47 -11.11 -15.06
CA VAL A 272 -1.65 -11.95 -15.34
C VAL A 272 -1.43 -12.88 -16.55
N ALA A 273 -0.80 -12.38 -17.61
CA ALA A 273 -0.45 -13.17 -18.78
C ALA A 273 0.56 -14.29 -18.43
N ASN A 274 1.58 -13.98 -17.64
CA ASN A 274 2.60 -14.94 -17.21
C ASN A 274 2.01 -16.12 -16.41
N TYR A 275 0.97 -15.87 -15.60
CA TYR A 275 0.26 -16.93 -14.89
C TYR A 275 -0.76 -17.72 -15.78
N GLY A 276 -0.83 -17.44 -17.07
CA GLY A 276 -1.64 -18.20 -18.02
C GLY A 276 -3.13 -17.89 -17.96
N ALA A 277 -3.50 -16.63 -17.69
CA ALA A 277 -4.89 -16.20 -17.88
C ALA A 277 -5.32 -16.48 -19.32
N LYS A 278 -6.47 -17.14 -19.48
CA LYS A 278 -7.06 -17.29 -20.82
C LYS A 278 -7.70 -15.95 -21.16
N GLU A 279 -6.93 -15.12 -21.85
CA GLU A 279 -7.46 -13.93 -22.48
C GLU A 279 -8.56 -14.38 -23.45
N ARG A 280 -9.79 -13.87 -23.28
CA ARG A 280 -10.69 -13.77 -24.42
C ARG A 280 -10.12 -12.62 -25.25
N VAL A 281 -9.13 -12.95 -26.06
CA VAL A 281 -8.55 -12.04 -27.04
C VAL A 281 -9.68 -11.60 -27.96
N ARG A 282 -10.28 -10.44 -27.68
CA ARG A 282 -10.76 -9.55 -28.74
C ARG A 282 -9.67 -8.52 -28.92
N VAL A 283 -8.66 -8.90 -29.69
CA VAL A 283 -7.82 -7.92 -30.38
C VAL A 283 -8.71 -7.35 -31.47
N GLU A 284 -9.39 -6.24 -31.18
CA GLU A 284 -9.68 -5.29 -32.25
C GLU A 284 -8.38 -4.54 -32.48
N SER A 285 -7.65 -5.03 -33.47
CA SER A 285 -6.50 -4.35 -34.05
C SER A 285 -6.92 -2.95 -34.49
N GLY A 286 -6.36 -1.94 -33.80
CA GLY A 286 -6.20 -0.58 -34.32
C GLY A 286 -7.38 0.36 -34.11
N LYS A 287 -7.47 0.95 -32.91
CA LYS A 287 -7.55 2.42 -32.69
C LYS A 287 -7.72 2.71 -31.20
N LEU A 288 -6.82 3.53 -30.66
CA LEU A 288 -7.08 4.27 -29.42
C LEU A 288 -8.31 5.15 -29.66
N LYS A 289 -9.45 4.77 -29.09
CA LYS A 289 -10.53 5.70 -28.77
C LYS A 289 -10.57 5.85 -27.26
N VAL A 290 -10.20 7.03 -26.81
CA VAL A 290 -10.58 7.55 -25.49
C VAL A 290 -12.06 7.87 -25.60
N GLU A 291 -12.92 7.10 -24.95
CA GLU A 291 -14.29 7.52 -24.68
C GLU A 291 -14.37 7.96 -23.22
N SER A 292 -14.20 9.27 -23.07
CA SER A 292 -14.58 10.07 -21.91
C SER A 292 -16.11 10.20 -21.86
N GLU A 293 -16.63 9.98 -20.64
CA GLU A 293 -17.96 10.38 -20.14
C GLU A 293 -19.20 9.85 -20.87
N GLU A 294 -19.97 9.00 -20.19
CA GLU A 294 -21.43 9.16 -20.12
C GLU A 294 -22.02 8.32 -18.97
N LEU A 295 -22.20 8.96 -17.83
CA LEU A 295 -23.20 8.52 -16.85
C LEU A 295 -23.87 9.75 -16.26
N LYS A 296 -25.18 9.82 -16.54
CA LYS A 296 -26.26 10.52 -15.82
C LYS A 296 -26.87 11.69 -16.61
N LYS A 297 -28.03 11.45 -17.20
CA LYS A 297 -29.35 11.82 -16.61
C LYS A 297 -30.43 11.52 -17.64
N ASP A 298 -31.26 10.52 -17.37
CA ASP A 298 -32.60 10.47 -17.92
C ASP A 298 -33.57 10.02 -16.84
N LYS A 299 -34.33 10.99 -16.34
CA LYS A 299 -35.70 10.85 -15.85
C LYS A 299 -36.27 12.25 -15.58
N VAL A 300 -37.14 12.69 -16.49
CA VAL A 300 -38.53 13.11 -16.23
C VAL A 300 -38.97 14.28 -17.13
N THR A 301 -39.96 13.94 -17.97
CA THR A 301 -41.03 14.72 -18.64
C THR A 301 -40.74 15.74 -19.75
N ALA A 302 -41.26 15.35 -20.93
CA ALA A 302 -42.31 16.03 -21.70
C ALA A 302 -41.99 17.39 -22.35
N VAL A 303 -42.00 17.44 -23.68
CA VAL A 303 -43.15 17.86 -24.52
C VAL A 303 -42.69 17.95 -25.99
N LYS A 304 -43.43 17.20 -26.83
CA LYS A 304 -43.80 17.39 -28.23
C LYS A 304 -43.10 18.46 -29.13
N VAL A 305 -42.69 17.94 -30.30
CA VAL A 305 -43.05 18.36 -31.68
C VAL A 305 -42.28 19.53 -32.30
N ASP A 306 -41.53 19.14 -33.34
CA ASP A 306 -41.30 19.75 -34.65
C ASP A 306 -41.67 21.22 -34.87
N THR A 307 -40.73 22.01 -35.39
CA THR A 307 -40.76 22.40 -36.82
C THR A 307 -39.49 23.09 -37.31
N ASN A 308 -39.10 22.71 -38.53
CA ASN A 308 -38.27 23.40 -39.50
C ASN A 308 -38.29 24.94 -39.47
N LYS A 309 -37.12 25.57 -39.66
CA LYS A 309 -36.89 26.48 -40.80
C LYS A 309 -35.41 26.82 -41.04
N ARG A 310 -35.02 26.71 -42.32
CA ARG A 310 -33.79 27.18 -42.97
C ARG A 310 -33.80 28.71 -43.20
N MET A 311 -32.62 29.20 -43.59
CA MET A 311 -32.26 30.51 -44.20
C MET A 311 -31.98 31.63 -43.19
N ASP A 312 -30.96 32.49 -43.32
CA ASP A 312 -29.87 32.63 -44.29
C ASP A 312 -28.76 33.51 -43.64
N THR A 313 -27.54 33.28 -44.11
CA THR A 313 -26.46 34.24 -44.42
C THR A 313 -26.55 35.68 -43.87
N ILE A 314 -25.55 36.11 -43.08
CA ILE A 314 -24.99 37.47 -43.14
C ILE A 314 -23.47 37.41 -42.95
N GLU A 315 -22.77 37.94 -43.94
CA GLU A 315 -21.33 38.17 -44.01
C GLU A 315 -20.83 39.33 -43.13
N THR A 316 -19.54 39.21 -42.78
CA THR A 316 -18.55 40.29 -42.57
C THR A 316 -18.75 41.30 -41.43
N LYS A 317 -17.78 41.31 -40.51
CA LYS A 317 -16.91 42.48 -40.27
C LYS A 317 -15.65 42.06 -39.54
N GLY A 318 -14.49 42.36 -40.15
CA GLY A 318 -13.18 42.05 -39.61
C GLY A 318 -12.80 42.89 -38.40
N ARG A 319 -11.72 42.45 -37.76
CA ARG A 319 -10.76 43.31 -37.07
C ARG A 319 -9.44 42.55 -36.94
N ASP A 320 -8.49 42.97 -37.75
CA ASP A 320 -7.08 42.71 -37.56
C ASP A 320 -6.62 43.28 -36.21
N PHE A 321 -5.80 42.51 -35.49
CA PHE A 321 -4.73 43.07 -34.68
C PHE A 321 -3.47 42.26 -34.89
N VAL A 322 -2.51 42.97 -35.50
CA VAL A 322 -1.09 42.68 -35.64
C VAL A 322 -0.42 42.65 -34.26
N LYS A 323 0.45 41.66 -34.02
CA LYS A 323 1.84 41.79 -33.54
C LYS A 323 2.44 40.40 -33.30
N GLU A 324 3.34 39.90 -34.14
CA GLU A 324 4.76 40.27 -34.29
C GLU A 324 5.69 39.45 -33.37
N GLN A 325 6.49 38.59 -34.05
CA GLN A 325 7.85 38.10 -33.74
C GLN A 325 8.07 37.27 -32.45
N LEU A 326 8.70 36.09 -32.51
CA LEU A 326 10.13 35.93 -32.79
C LEU A 326 10.50 34.56 -33.40
N LYS A 327 11.52 34.61 -34.24
CA LYS A 327 12.10 33.53 -35.05
C LYS A 327 13.56 33.36 -34.60
N THR A 328 14.10 32.13 -34.73
CA THR A 328 15.55 31.77 -34.84
C THR A 328 16.33 31.81 -33.51
N GLU A 329 17.28 30.93 -33.16
CA GLU A 329 18.39 30.24 -33.84
C GLU A 329 18.70 28.89 -33.16
N ARG A 330 18.96 27.78 -33.87
CA ARG A 330 20.26 27.31 -34.43
C ARG A 330 21.44 27.24 -33.44
N GLY A 331 21.63 26.04 -32.87
CA GLY A 331 22.85 25.21 -33.02
C GLY A 331 24.09 25.51 -32.17
N LYS A 332 24.64 24.46 -31.54
CA LYS A 332 26.08 24.12 -31.59
C LYS A 332 26.35 22.70 -31.07
N LYS A 333 26.95 21.90 -31.96
CA LYS A 333 27.70 20.66 -31.70
C LYS A 333 28.96 20.97 -30.89
N VAL A 334 29.31 20.12 -29.93
CA VAL A 334 30.70 19.91 -29.52
C VAL A 334 30.97 18.40 -29.44
N LYS A 335 32.00 17.99 -30.17
CA LYS A 335 32.69 16.69 -30.17
C LYS A 335 33.77 16.72 -29.07
N GLY A 336 33.98 15.59 -28.39
CA GLY A 336 35.21 15.25 -27.65
C GLY A 336 35.14 13.76 -27.35
N GLU A 337 35.79 12.92 -28.17
CA GLU A 337 37.11 12.33 -27.94
C GLU A 337 37.06 11.14 -26.97
N GLU A 338 37.12 9.93 -27.53
CA GLU A 338 37.50 8.73 -26.77
C GLU A 338 38.58 7.97 -27.55
N LYS A 339 39.75 7.89 -26.93
CA LYS A 339 40.96 7.24 -27.43
C LYS A 339 40.79 5.72 -27.40
N ARG A 340 41.18 5.08 -28.50
CA ARG A 340 41.52 3.66 -28.58
C ARG A 340 42.86 3.42 -27.88
N GLU A 341 42.91 2.43 -27.00
CA GLU A 341 44.16 1.76 -26.62
C GLU A 341 44.01 0.26 -26.83
N ALA A 342 44.92 -0.31 -27.60
CA ALA A 342 45.04 -1.73 -27.85
C ALA A 342 46.51 -2.12 -27.69
N ARG A 343 46.72 -3.15 -26.85
CA ARG A 343 47.79 -4.17 -26.88
C ARG A 343 49.24 -3.69 -27.01
N LYS A 344 50.02 -4.02 -25.98
CA LYS A 344 51.10 -5.01 -26.08
C LYS A 344 51.35 -5.67 -24.73
#